data_AF-X1CEV4-F1
#
_entry.id   AF-X1CEV4-F1
#
_cell.length_a   1.000
_cell.length_b   1.000
_cell.length_c   1.000
_cell.angle_alpha   90.00
_cell.angle_beta   90.00
_cell.angle_gamma   90.00
#
_symmetry.space_group_name_H-M   'P 1'
#
loop_
_entity.id
_entity.type
_entity.pdbx_description
1 polymer ?
#
loop_
_entity_poly.entity_id
_entity_poly.type
_entity_poly.pdbx_seq_one_letter_code
_entity_poly.pdbx_strand_id
1 'polypeptide(L)'
;PGVIKELYNFARTLGFTVVTAGKGKNNPINHYANPDDCKAEAEEKDMNPKMLVSFVDGSKTMIEMTEVANATGLVPDIPGMHGPKVDVPDLQKVFVPRKDGGILFHPGVVDYSTGKVAPGVFVVIRTDSHIIRKDLKYYSLGEGPYYLLYRPYHLCSIETPLSVARAVLLGEHTVNTERLVAEVVAIAKRDLEPGHVVDGIGGYDVFG
;
A
#
# COMPACT_ATOMS: atom_id res chain seq x y z
N PRO A 1 -6.35 -1.99 -1.19
CA PRO A 1 -6.77 -2.15 0.23
C PRO A 1 -7.33 -3.54 0.56
N GLY A 2 -8.43 -3.97 -0.10
CA GLY A 2 -9.04 -5.30 0.15
C GLY A 2 -8.11 -6.48 0.00
N VAL A 3 -7.33 -6.51 -1.07
CA VAL A 3 -6.35 -7.58 -1.31
C VAL A 3 -5.25 -7.62 -0.23
N ILE A 4 -4.82 -6.46 0.28
CA ILE A 4 -3.85 -6.40 1.39
C ILE A 4 -4.48 -6.96 2.67
N LYS A 5 -5.75 -6.60 2.95
CA LYS A 5 -6.49 -7.08 4.13
C LYS A 5 -6.66 -8.60 4.11
N GLU A 6 -6.83 -9.21 2.93
CA GLU A 6 -6.83 -10.67 2.77
C GLU A 6 -5.50 -11.31 3.18
N LEU A 7 -4.37 -10.81 2.66
CA LEU A 7 -3.04 -11.30 3.04
C LEU A 7 -2.74 -11.07 4.54
N TYR A 8 -3.14 -9.90 5.06
CA TYR A 8 -3.02 -9.55 6.47
C TYR A 8 -3.80 -10.53 7.35
N ASN A 9 -5.08 -10.77 7.03
CA ASN A 9 -5.93 -11.68 7.78
C ASN A 9 -5.36 -13.11 7.74
N PHE A 10 -4.90 -13.59 6.58
CA PHE A 10 -4.22 -14.88 6.46
C PHE A 10 -3.01 -14.98 7.39
N ALA A 11 -2.11 -13.98 7.36
CA ALA A 11 -0.92 -13.95 8.21
C ALA A 11 -1.27 -13.94 9.70
N ARG A 12 -2.23 -13.10 10.12
CA ARG A 12 -2.65 -12.97 11.51
C ARG A 12 -3.34 -14.23 12.03
N THR A 13 -4.19 -14.86 11.23
CA THR A 13 -4.86 -16.12 11.60
C THR A 13 -3.86 -17.25 11.83
N LEU A 14 -2.76 -17.28 11.09
CA LEU A 14 -1.67 -18.25 11.27
C LEU A 14 -0.70 -17.89 12.41
N GLY A 15 -0.95 -16.80 13.13
CA GLY A 15 -0.11 -16.38 14.27
C GLY A 15 1.20 -15.70 13.87
N PHE A 16 1.37 -15.29 12.62
CA PHE A 16 2.54 -14.52 12.20
C PHE A 16 2.48 -13.09 12.73
N THR A 17 3.66 -12.52 12.98
CA THR A 17 3.82 -11.07 13.17
C THR A 17 3.82 -10.41 11.79
N VAL A 18 2.90 -9.47 11.56
CA VAL A 18 2.94 -8.64 10.35
C VAL A 18 3.92 -7.49 10.58
N VAL A 19 4.95 -7.43 9.74
CA VAL A 19 6.02 -6.44 9.84
C VAL A 19 5.68 -5.23 8.97
N THR A 20 5.28 -5.48 7.73
CA THR A 20 4.91 -4.44 6.77
C THR A 20 3.79 -4.96 5.88
N ALA A 21 2.82 -4.12 5.54
CA ALA A 21 1.83 -4.40 4.52
C ALA A 21 1.79 -3.27 3.51
N GLY A 22 1.74 -3.58 2.22
CA GLY A 22 1.96 -2.56 1.21
C GLY A 22 1.58 -2.93 -0.22
N LYS A 23 1.84 -1.99 -1.13
CA LYS A 23 1.62 -2.15 -2.57
C LYS A 23 2.83 -1.72 -3.39
N GLY A 24 2.84 -2.14 -4.65
CA GLY A 24 3.71 -1.55 -5.67
C GLY A 24 3.10 -0.31 -6.31
N LYS A 25 3.95 0.63 -6.71
CA LYS A 25 3.64 1.75 -7.61
C LYS A 25 4.60 1.67 -8.80
N ASN A 26 4.06 1.73 -10.01
CA ASN A 26 4.84 1.59 -11.25
C ASN A 26 5.74 2.80 -11.57
N ASN A 27 5.38 3.97 -11.06
CA ASN A 27 6.03 5.23 -11.41
C ASN A 27 6.65 5.85 -10.15
N PRO A 28 7.79 6.56 -10.24
CA PRO A 28 8.21 7.48 -9.19
C PRO A 28 7.11 8.49 -8.86
N ILE A 29 7.06 8.98 -7.63
CA ILE A 29 6.11 10.03 -7.27
C ILE A 29 6.60 11.37 -7.84
N ASN A 30 5.69 12.09 -8.49
CA ASN A 30 5.88 13.51 -8.79
C ASN A 30 4.74 14.31 -8.13
N HIS A 31 5.00 14.81 -6.92
CA HIS A 31 4.01 15.54 -6.12
C HIS A 31 3.42 16.78 -6.80
N TYR A 32 4.15 17.36 -7.75
CA TYR A 32 3.75 18.59 -8.44
C TYR A 32 3.09 18.34 -9.80
N ALA A 33 2.85 17.08 -10.16
CA ALA A 33 2.11 16.75 -11.37
C ALA A 33 0.70 17.36 -11.32
N ASN A 34 0.26 17.88 -12.46
CA ASN A 34 -1.07 18.47 -12.64
C ASN A 34 -1.75 17.92 -13.91
N PRO A 35 -3.05 18.19 -14.13
CA PRO A 35 -3.79 17.66 -15.27
C PRO A 35 -3.18 17.98 -16.64
N ASP A 36 -2.48 19.11 -16.80
CA ASP A 36 -1.86 19.48 -18.07
C ASP A 36 -0.64 18.59 -18.35
N ASP A 37 0.19 18.30 -17.33
CA ASP A 37 1.36 17.41 -17.46
C ASP A 37 0.95 16.00 -17.87
N CYS A 38 -0.20 15.53 -17.39
CA CYS A 38 -0.70 14.17 -17.60
C CYS A 38 -1.64 14.03 -18.79
N LYS A 39 -2.00 15.13 -19.48
CA LYS A 39 -3.08 15.13 -20.48
C LYS A 39 -2.83 14.15 -21.63
N ALA A 40 -1.64 14.19 -22.24
CA ALA A 40 -1.33 13.35 -23.40
C ALA A 40 -1.34 11.85 -23.04
N GLU A 41 -0.74 11.48 -21.90
CA GLU A 41 -0.74 10.08 -21.43
C GLU A 41 -2.15 9.62 -21.02
N ALA A 42 -2.97 10.51 -20.45
CA ALA A 42 -4.35 10.22 -20.11
C ALA A 42 -5.21 9.95 -21.36
N GLU A 43 -5.04 10.76 -22.42
CA GLU A 43 -5.70 10.56 -23.72
C GLU A 43 -5.28 9.24 -24.38
N GLU A 44 -3.98 8.90 -24.35
CA GLU A 44 -3.48 7.61 -24.88
C GLU A 44 -4.09 6.40 -24.14
N LYS A 45 -4.31 6.54 -22.82
CA LYS A 45 -4.83 5.49 -21.95
C LYS A 45 -6.35 5.46 -21.83
N ASP A 46 -7.07 6.31 -22.58
CA ASP A 46 -8.52 6.50 -22.45
C ASP A 46 -8.94 6.72 -20.98
N MET A 47 -8.22 7.60 -20.29
CA MET A 47 -8.33 7.84 -18.85
C MET A 47 -8.57 9.32 -18.55
N ASN A 48 -9.27 9.61 -17.45
CA ASN A 48 -9.40 10.97 -16.94
C ASN A 48 -8.02 11.50 -16.46
N PRO A 49 -7.57 12.69 -16.88
CA PRO A 49 -6.27 13.23 -16.46
C PRO A 49 -6.18 13.46 -14.95
N LYS A 50 -7.24 13.89 -14.26
CA LYS A 50 -7.23 14.00 -12.78
C LYS A 50 -6.98 12.64 -12.12
N MET A 51 -7.53 11.57 -12.68
CA MET A 51 -7.29 10.22 -12.18
C MET A 51 -5.81 9.85 -12.34
N LEU A 52 -5.24 10.09 -13.52
CA LEU A 52 -3.81 9.83 -13.76
C LEU A 52 -2.91 10.66 -12.84
N VAL A 53 -3.22 11.95 -12.64
CA VAL A 53 -2.48 12.81 -11.69
C VAL A 53 -2.53 12.24 -10.28
N SER A 54 -3.69 11.80 -9.79
CA SER A 54 -3.80 11.18 -8.45
C SER A 54 -2.94 9.91 -8.30
N PHE A 55 -2.65 9.24 -9.42
CA PHE A 55 -1.72 8.11 -9.45
C PHE A 55 -0.28 8.57 -9.46
N VAL A 56 0.04 9.68 -10.13
CA VAL A 56 1.41 10.21 -10.26
C VAL A 56 1.85 10.93 -8.99
N ASP A 57 1.03 11.83 -8.45
CA ASP A 57 1.33 12.69 -7.30
C ASP A 57 1.35 11.97 -5.94
N GLY A 58 0.90 10.71 -5.93
CA GLY A 58 0.93 9.84 -4.77
C GLY A 58 -0.36 9.81 -3.96
N SER A 59 -1.32 10.69 -4.22
CA SER A 59 -2.55 10.82 -3.43
C SER A 59 -3.31 9.49 -3.34
N LYS A 60 -3.42 8.74 -4.45
CA LYS A 60 -4.06 7.42 -4.43
C LYS A 60 -3.34 6.43 -3.50
N THR A 61 -2.01 6.45 -3.48
CA THR A 61 -1.22 5.58 -2.61
C THR A 61 -1.46 5.91 -1.15
N MET A 62 -1.47 7.20 -0.79
CA MET A 62 -1.68 7.63 0.59
C MET A 62 -3.08 7.27 1.10
N ILE A 63 -4.11 7.48 0.27
CA ILE A 63 -5.49 7.07 0.58
C ILE A 63 -5.56 5.55 0.80
N GLU A 64 -5.00 4.77 -0.13
CA GLU A 64 -5.06 3.30 -0.02
C GLU A 64 -4.31 2.76 1.20
N MET A 65 -3.15 3.32 1.52
CA MET A 65 -2.37 2.88 2.69
C MET A 65 -3.02 3.34 4.00
N THR A 66 -3.69 4.49 4.01
CA THR A 66 -4.50 4.94 5.16
C THR A 66 -5.70 4.03 5.39
N GLU A 67 -6.39 3.61 4.34
CA GLU A 67 -7.46 2.59 4.45
C GLU A 67 -6.94 1.27 5.03
N VAL A 68 -5.75 0.82 4.59
CA VAL A 68 -5.13 -0.40 5.14
C VAL A 68 -4.76 -0.20 6.60
N ALA A 69 -4.14 0.92 6.95
CA ALA A 69 -3.76 1.26 8.32
C ALA A 69 -4.99 1.22 9.24
N ASN A 70 -6.05 1.92 8.85
CA ASN A 70 -7.28 2.03 9.64
C ASN A 70 -8.07 0.70 9.72
N ALA A 71 -7.89 -0.21 8.77
CA ALA A 71 -8.47 -1.55 8.78
C ALA A 71 -7.63 -2.63 9.48
N THR A 72 -6.41 -2.31 9.91
CA THR A 72 -5.46 -3.31 10.45
C THR A 72 -4.77 -2.89 11.74
N GLY A 73 -4.83 -1.60 12.09
CA GLY A 73 -4.06 -1.01 13.18
C GLY A 73 -2.56 -0.83 12.89
N LEU A 74 -2.10 -1.19 11.68
CA LEU A 74 -0.76 -0.84 11.21
C LEU A 74 -0.67 0.69 11.01
N VAL A 75 0.53 1.26 11.12
CA VAL A 75 0.74 2.72 11.03
C VAL A 75 1.84 3.07 10.03
N PRO A 76 1.83 4.25 9.39
CA PRO A 76 3.00 4.69 8.64
C PRO A 76 4.18 4.90 9.61
N ASP A 77 5.37 4.43 9.24
CA ASP A 77 6.59 4.57 10.06
C ASP A 77 7.06 6.04 10.15
N ILE A 78 6.75 6.82 9.10
CA ILE A 78 6.95 8.27 9.00
C ILE A 78 5.81 8.90 8.17
N PRO A 79 5.51 10.21 8.32
CA PRO A 79 4.57 10.90 7.42
C PRO A 79 4.97 10.73 5.95
N GLY A 80 4.02 10.32 5.10
CA GLY A 80 4.26 10.02 3.69
C GLY A 80 4.84 8.64 3.40
N MET A 81 5.15 7.83 4.43
CA MET A 81 5.84 6.53 4.31
C MET A 81 7.23 6.64 3.67
N HIS A 82 7.99 5.53 3.59
CA HIS A 82 9.34 5.58 3.03
C HIS A 82 9.37 5.53 1.50
N GLY A 83 8.48 4.76 0.88
CA GLY A 83 8.35 4.71 -0.58
C GLY A 83 9.60 4.30 -1.40
N PRO A 84 10.50 3.43 -0.91
CA PRO A 84 11.77 3.16 -1.60
C PRO A 84 11.56 2.41 -2.93
N LYS A 85 12.57 2.43 -3.79
CA LYS A 85 12.58 1.61 -5.00
C LYS A 85 13.11 0.21 -4.69
N VAL A 86 12.21 -0.75 -4.47
CA VAL A 86 12.55 -2.13 -4.12
C VAL A 86 11.73 -3.13 -4.93
N ASP A 87 12.39 -4.03 -5.65
CA ASP A 87 11.72 -5.06 -6.43
C ASP A 87 11.31 -6.24 -5.55
N VAL A 88 10.34 -7.06 -6.01
CA VAL A 88 9.76 -8.18 -5.25
C VAL A 88 10.77 -9.06 -4.49
N PRO A 89 11.92 -9.48 -5.07
CA PRO A 89 12.86 -10.38 -4.39
C PRO A 89 13.49 -9.83 -3.10
N ASP A 90 13.47 -8.50 -2.93
CA ASP A 90 14.15 -7.80 -1.83
C ASP A 90 13.18 -7.15 -0.83
N LEU A 91 11.86 -7.24 -1.06
CA LEU A 91 10.86 -6.62 -0.18
C LEU A 91 11.01 -7.04 1.29
N GLN A 92 11.13 -8.34 1.55
CA GLN A 92 11.30 -8.91 2.88
C GLN A 92 12.68 -8.67 3.51
N LYS A 93 13.63 -8.09 2.77
CA LYS A 93 14.94 -7.67 3.28
C LYS A 93 14.95 -6.18 3.63
N VAL A 94 14.24 -5.35 2.85
CA VAL A 94 14.24 -3.90 3.00
C VAL A 94 13.15 -3.43 3.96
N PHE A 95 11.91 -3.91 3.80
CA PHE A 95 10.75 -3.50 4.62
C PHE A 95 10.70 -4.24 5.97
N VAL A 96 11.82 -4.22 6.69
CA VAL A 96 11.99 -4.78 8.05
C VAL A 96 12.68 -3.73 8.95
N PRO A 97 12.76 -3.94 10.28
CA PRO A 97 13.42 -3.00 11.18
C PRO A 97 14.90 -2.76 10.84
N ARG A 98 15.38 -1.53 11.07
CA ARG A 98 16.79 -1.14 10.86
C ARG A 98 17.80 -1.99 11.62
N LYS A 99 17.44 -2.43 12.83
CA LYS A 99 18.26 -3.35 13.64
C LYS A 99 18.55 -4.68 12.94
N ASP A 100 17.70 -5.06 11.98
CA ASP A 100 17.81 -6.29 11.20
C ASP A 100 18.26 -6.01 9.74
N GLY A 101 18.74 -4.79 9.47
CA GLY A 101 19.28 -4.39 8.15
C GLY A 101 18.28 -3.76 7.19
N GLY A 102 17.02 -3.55 7.60
CA GLY A 102 16.00 -2.87 6.79
C GLY A 102 15.96 -1.35 7.01
N ILE A 103 14.83 -0.72 6.68
CA ILE A 103 14.68 0.75 6.74
C ILE A 103 13.75 1.25 7.85
N LEU A 104 12.98 0.36 8.48
CA LEU A 104 11.89 0.74 9.38
C LEU A 104 12.36 1.02 10.81
N PHE A 105 11.75 1.98 11.50
CA PHE A 105 12.00 2.20 12.92
C PHE A 105 11.36 1.12 13.79
N HIS A 106 10.17 0.65 13.41
CA HIS A 106 9.47 -0.44 14.12
C HIS A 106 8.72 -1.36 13.14
N PRO A 107 8.37 -2.61 13.53
CA PRO A 107 7.45 -3.43 12.76
C PRO A 107 6.01 -2.92 12.90
N GLY A 108 5.09 -3.49 12.13
CA GLY A 108 3.67 -3.17 12.19
C GLY A 108 3.30 -1.94 11.37
N VAL A 109 3.87 -1.81 10.16
CA VAL A 109 3.73 -0.60 9.35
C VAL A 109 2.99 -0.80 8.03
N VAL A 110 2.43 0.28 7.51
CA VAL A 110 2.04 0.39 6.09
C VAL A 110 3.12 1.14 5.32
N ASP A 111 3.45 0.65 4.11
CA ASP A 111 4.39 1.32 3.21
C ASP A 111 4.12 0.92 1.75
N TYR A 112 4.86 1.50 0.80
CA TYR A 112 4.77 1.15 -0.61
C TYR A 112 6.16 1.08 -1.24
N SER A 113 6.26 0.39 -2.37
CA SER A 113 7.49 0.37 -3.17
C SER A 113 7.28 1.03 -4.53
N THR A 114 8.28 1.76 -5.02
CA THR A 114 8.36 2.26 -6.41
C THR A 114 9.12 1.33 -7.35
N GLY A 115 9.48 0.12 -6.88
CA GLY A 115 10.09 -0.94 -7.68
C GLY A 115 9.07 -1.77 -8.48
N LYS A 116 9.56 -2.81 -9.14
CA LYS A 116 8.77 -3.77 -9.94
C LYS A 116 7.93 -4.69 -9.05
N VAL A 117 6.87 -4.14 -8.49
CA VAL A 117 5.92 -4.83 -7.61
C VAL A 117 4.48 -4.72 -8.13
N ALA A 118 4.15 -3.64 -8.83
CA ALA A 118 2.83 -3.49 -9.43
C ALA A 118 2.75 -4.21 -10.80
N PRO A 119 1.59 -4.80 -11.15
CA PRO A 119 0.37 -4.88 -10.34
C PRO A 119 0.54 -5.88 -9.20
N GLY A 120 0.23 -5.48 -7.96
CA GLY A 120 0.38 -6.39 -6.83
C GLY A 120 0.48 -5.72 -5.48
N VAL A 121 0.35 -6.56 -4.46
CA VAL A 121 0.42 -6.18 -3.05
C VAL A 121 1.24 -7.19 -2.27
N PHE A 122 1.82 -6.76 -1.15
CA PHE A 122 2.69 -7.60 -0.35
C PHE A 122 2.43 -7.43 1.15
N VAL A 123 2.76 -8.48 1.89
CA VAL A 123 2.88 -8.47 3.35
C VAL A 123 4.20 -9.15 3.73
N VAL A 124 5.05 -8.43 4.45
CA VAL A 124 6.24 -9.00 5.09
C VAL A 124 5.83 -9.53 6.46
N ILE A 125 6.08 -10.82 6.69
CA ILE A 125 5.72 -11.51 7.92
C ILE A 125 6.97 -11.98 8.67
N ARG A 126 6.83 -12.21 9.98
CA ARG A 126 7.89 -12.71 10.86
C ARG A 126 7.37 -13.80 11.79
N THR A 127 8.22 -14.78 12.10
CA THR A 127 7.98 -15.77 13.16
C THR A 127 9.24 -16.02 14.00
N ASP A 128 9.05 -16.23 15.30
CA ASP A 128 10.09 -16.67 16.24
C ASP A 128 10.16 -18.19 16.40
N SER A 129 9.17 -18.92 15.88
CA SER A 129 9.11 -20.37 16.01
C SER A 129 10.17 -21.04 15.12
N HIS A 130 11.15 -21.68 15.74
CA HIS A 130 12.19 -22.43 15.05
C HIS A 130 11.64 -23.56 14.18
N ILE A 131 10.53 -24.19 14.59
CA ILE A 131 9.85 -25.26 13.83
C ILE A 131 9.26 -24.66 12.56
N ILE A 132 8.48 -23.58 12.68
CA ILE A 132 7.88 -22.91 11.52
C ILE A 132 8.97 -22.41 10.58
N ARG A 133 10.07 -21.85 11.09
CA ARG A 133 11.19 -21.39 10.25
C ARG A 133 11.84 -22.54 9.48
N LYS A 134 12.02 -23.70 10.11
CA LYS A 134 12.53 -24.91 9.45
C LYS A 134 11.61 -25.35 8.30
N ASP A 135 10.30 -25.35 8.54
CA ASP A 135 9.32 -25.74 7.54
C ASP A 135 9.25 -24.74 6.39
N LEU A 136 9.21 -23.43 6.68
CA LEU A 136 9.23 -22.37 5.66
C LEU A 136 10.51 -22.40 4.82
N LYS A 137 11.66 -22.72 5.42
CA LYS A 137 12.89 -22.97 4.67
C LYS A 137 12.75 -24.18 3.75
N TYR A 138 12.19 -25.28 4.25
CA TYR A 138 11.93 -26.49 3.45
C TYR A 138 10.97 -26.22 2.28
N TYR A 139 9.98 -25.33 2.47
CA TYR A 139 9.06 -24.87 1.43
C TYR A 139 9.65 -23.82 0.48
N SER A 140 10.95 -23.53 0.59
CA SER A 140 11.66 -22.54 -0.23
C SER A 140 11.21 -21.08 -0.05
N LEU A 141 10.63 -20.72 1.10
CA LEU A 141 10.31 -19.31 1.42
C LEU A 141 11.52 -18.53 1.98
N GLY A 142 12.61 -19.22 2.32
CA GLY A 142 13.87 -18.62 2.78
C GLY A 142 14.27 -19.00 4.21
N GLU A 143 15.38 -18.44 4.67
CA GLU A 143 15.98 -18.75 5.99
C GLU A 143 15.25 -18.08 7.18
N GLY A 144 14.42 -17.08 6.89
CA GLY A 144 13.77 -16.25 7.89
C GLY A 144 14.72 -15.31 8.64
N PRO A 145 14.24 -14.65 9.71
CA PRO A 145 12.91 -14.80 10.28
C PRO A 145 11.82 -14.03 9.51
N TYR A 146 12.19 -13.27 8.48
CA TYR A 146 11.30 -12.49 7.63
C TYR A 146 10.97 -13.22 6.33
N TYR A 147 9.69 -13.21 5.94
CA TYR A 147 9.16 -13.89 4.75
C TYR A 147 8.19 -12.99 4.00
N LEU A 148 8.02 -13.25 2.70
CA LEU A 148 7.16 -12.47 1.82
C LEU A 148 5.88 -13.25 1.47
N LEU A 149 4.72 -12.64 1.74
CA LEU A 149 3.46 -13.00 1.10
C LEU A 149 3.22 -11.98 -0.01
N TYR A 150 3.14 -12.44 -1.26
CA TYR A 150 2.99 -11.57 -2.43
C TYR A 150 1.85 -12.07 -3.30
N ARG A 151 0.98 -11.14 -3.71
CA ARG A 151 -0.06 -11.39 -4.71
C ARG A 151 0.22 -10.50 -5.93
N PRO A 152 0.63 -11.07 -7.08
CA PRO A 152 1.06 -10.32 -8.28
C PRO A 152 -0.10 -9.80 -9.14
N TYR A 153 -1.24 -9.53 -8.53
CA TYR A 153 -2.42 -9.03 -9.23
C TYR A 153 -3.46 -8.47 -8.25
N HIS A 154 -4.33 -7.61 -8.78
CA HIS A 154 -5.62 -7.24 -8.23
C HIS A 154 -6.48 -6.79 -9.42
N LEU A 155 -7.69 -7.31 -9.55
CA LEU A 155 -8.53 -7.11 -10.75
C LEU A 155 -9.56 -5.99 -10.56
N CYS A 156 -9.31 -5.09 -9.61
CA CYS A 156 -10.12 -3.90 -9.33
C CYS A 156 -11.62 -4.23 -9.27
N SER A 157 -12.42 -3.63 -10.16
CA SER A 157 -13.87 -3.81 -10.22
C SER A 157 -14.30 -5.25 -10.46
N ILE A 158 -13.49 -6.06 -11.16
CA ILE A 158 -13.82 -7.45 -11.51
C ILE A 158 -13.94 -8.34 -10.26
N GLU A 159 -13.22 -8.05 -9.17
CA GLU A 159 -13.32 -8.82 -7.92
C GLU A 159 -14.46 -8.33 -7.00
N THR A 160 -15.10 -7.20 -7.30
CA THR A 160 -16.17 -6.62 -6.46
C THR A 160 -17.33 -7.58 -6.20
N PRO A 161 -17.81 -8.40 -7.16
CA PRO A 161 -18.88 -9.37 -6.90
C PRO A 161 -18.56 -10.37 -5.79
N LEU A 162 -17.28 -10.71 -5.57
CA LEU A 162 -16.87 -11.58 -4.46
C LEU A 162 -17.14 -10.93 -3.11
N SER A 163 -16.93 -9.61 -3.01
CA SER A 163 -17.23 -8.84 -1.79
C SER A 163 -18.73 -8.83 -1.50
N VAL A 164 -19.57 -8.68 -2.54
CA VAL A 164 -21.04 -8.75 -2.41
C VAL A 164 -21.48 -10.14 -1.94
N ALA A 165 -20.95 -11.20 -2.56
CA ALA A 165 -21.28 -12.57 -2.18
C ALA A 165 -20.90 -12.86 -0.73
N ARG A 166 -19.70 -12.46 -0.28
CA ARG A 166 -19.27 -12.62 1.12
C ARG A 166 -20.14 -11.85 2.11
N ALA A 167 -20.52 -10.62 1.77
CA ALA A 167 -21.37 -9.81 2.63
C ALA A 167 -22.77 -10.43 2.79
N VAL A 168 -23.38 -10.88 1.70
CA VAL A 168 -24.76 -11.41 1.71
C VAL A 168 -24.82 -12.84 2.23
N LEU A 169 -23.89 -13.71 1.84
CA LEU A 169 -23.94 -15.14 2.16
C LEU A 169 -23.27 -15.48 3.49
N LEU A 170 -22.21 -14.74 3.87
CA LEU A 170 -21.40 -15.06 5.05
C LEU A 170 -21.47 -13.97 6.14
N GLY A 171 -22.07 -12.81 5.86
CA GLY A 171 -22.05 -11.67 6.77
C GLY A 171 -20.65 -11.05 6.93
N GLU A 172 -19.75 -11.29 5.97
CA GLU A 172 -18.35 -10.86 6.04
C GLU A 172 -18.10 -9.61 5.21
N HIS A 173 -17.29 -8.70 5.74
CA HIS A 173 -16.79 -7.54 4.99
C HIS A 173 -15.39 -7.82 4.41
N THR A 174 -15.10 -7.27 3.24
CA THR A 174 -13.76 -7.37 2.62
C THR A 174 -12.75 -6.45 3.32
N VAL A 175 -13.15 -5.22 3.59
CA VAL A 175 -12.41 -4.22 4.39
C VAL A 175 -13.42 -3.47 5.21
N ASN A 176 -13.09 -3.21 6.47
CA ASN A 176 -13.79 -2.27 7.32
C ASN A 176 -12.76 -1.52 8.17
N THR A 177 -13.05 -0.27 8.50
CA THR A 177 -12.23 0.49 9.45
C THR A 177 -12.49 -0.04 10.85
N GLU A 178 -11.44 -0.51 11.52
CA GLU A 178 -11.51 -1.01 12.89
C GLU A 178 -11.07 0.07 13.89
N ARG A 179 -10.14 0.95 13.49
CA ARG A 179 -9.62 2.04 14.32
C ARG A 179 -9.04 3.16 13.46
N LEU A 180 -9.20 4.41 13.87
CA LEU A 180 -8.48 5.53 13.27
C LEU A 180 -7.05 5.60 13.85
N VAL A 181 -6.07 5.19 13.06
CA VAL A 181 -4.63 5.20 13.41
C VAL A 181 -3.78 5.99 12.42
N ALA A 182 -4.34 6.34 11.27
CA ALA A 182 -3.73 7.19 10.26
C ALA A 182 -4.79 8.09 9.61
N GLU A 183 -4.34 9.25 9.10
CA GLU A 183 -5.16 10.25 8.43
C GLU A 183 -4.48 10.66 7.13
N VAL A 184 -5.28 10.96 6.09
CA VAL A 184 -4.78 11.57 4.87
C VAL A 184 -4.79 13.09 5.05
N VAL A 185 -3.63 13.73 4.89
CA VAL A 185 -3.49 15.19 4.96
C VAL A 185 -3.15 15.75 3.60
N ALA A 186 -3.71 16.91 3.26
CA ALA A 186 -3.44 17.60 2.01
C ALA A 186 -2.26 18.58 2.15
N ILE A 187 -1.38 18.60 1.15
CA ILE A 187 -0.26 19.53 1.01
C ILE A 187 -0.42 20.30 -0.29
N ALA A 188 -0.20 21.62 -0.24
CA ALA A 188 -0.29 22.47 -1.42
C ALA A 188 0.81 22.15 -2.43
N LYS A 189 0.44 22.05 -3.72
CA LYS A 189 1.37 21.91 -4.86
C LYS A 189 1.96 23.25 -5.29
N ARG A 190 1.29 24.34 -4.95
CA ARG A 190 1.63 25.71 -5.35
C ARG A 190 1.17 26.69 -4.27
N ASP A 191 1.65 27.92 -4.37
CA ASP A 191 1.17 29.00 -3.52
C ASP A 191 -0.31 29.29 -3.80
N LEU A 192 -1.08 29.48 -2.72
CA LEU A 192 -2.52 29.74 -2.75
C LEU A 192 -2.81 31.04 -2.00
N GLU A 193 -3.59 31.93 -2.63
CA GLU A 193 -3.98 33.20 -2.05
C GLU A 193 -5.21 33.08 -1.13
N PRO A 194 -5.37 33.94 -0.10
CA PRO A 194 -6.58 33.97 0.73
C PRO A 194 -7.85 34.13 -0.11
N GLY A 195 -8.84 33.26 0.13
CA GLY A 195 -10.09 33.22 -0.63
C GLY A 195 -10.07 32.31 -1.86
N HIS A 196 -8.92 31.71 -2.21
CA HIS A 196 -8.84 30.68 -3.26
C HIS A 196 -9.63 29.42 -2.89
N VAL A 197 -10.37 28.86 -3.84
CA VAL A 197 -11.12 27.60 -3.68
C VAL A 197 -10.29 26.44 -4.24
N VAL A 198 -9.93 25.50 -3.36
CA VAL A 198 -9.08 24.35 -3.69
C VAL A 198 -9.78 23.34 -4.61
N ASP A 199 -9.10 22.90 -5.68
CA ASP A 199 -9.67 22.10 -6.78
C ASP A 199 -9.71 20.57 -6.61
N GLY A 200 -9.17 20.08 -5.48
CA GLY A 200 -9.28 18.71 -4.99
C GLY A 200 -8.24 17.72 -5.54
N ILE A 201 -8.43 16.43 -5.21
CA ILE A 201 -7.50 15.35 -5.58
C ILE A 201 -7.30 15.26 -7.11
N GLY A 202 -6.05 15.04 -7.51
CA GLY A 202 -5.68 14.96 -8.93
C GLY A 202 -5.72 16.32 -9.65
N GLY A 203 -5.92 17.40 -8.90
CA GLY A 203 -5.95 18.77 -9.38
C GLY A 203 -4.59 19.47 -9.36
N TYR A 204 -4.65 20.78 -9.48
CA TYR A 204 -3.53 21.71 -9.51
C TYR A 204 -3.10 22.18 -8.11
N ASP A 205 -3.99 22.11 -7.11
CA ASP A 205 -3.77 22.85 -5.86
C ASP A 205 -3.13 22.01 -4.77
N VAL A 206 -3.51 20.73 -4.65
CA VAL A 206 -3.11 19.87 -3.52
C VAL A 206 -2.83 18.43 -3.93
N PHE A 207 -1.98 17.76 -3.16
CA PHE A 207 -1.84 16.30 -3.11
C PHE A 207 -2.05 15.83 -1.68
N GLY A 208 -2.45 14.57 -1.48
CA GLY A 208 -2.74 14.04 -0.15
C GLY A 208 -3.04 12.57 -0.15
#